data_AF-A0A519WFH2-F1
#
_entry.id   AF-A0A519WFH2-F1
#
_cell.length_a   1.000
_cell.length_b   1.000
_cell.length_c   1.000
_cell.angle_alpha   90.00
_cell.angle_beta   90.00
_cell.angle_gamma   90.00
#
_symmetry.space_group_name_H-M   'P 1'
#
loop_
_entity.id
_entity.type
_entity.pdbx_description
1 polymer ?
#
loop_
_entity_poly.entity_id
_entity_poly.type
_entity_poly.pdbx_seq_one_letter_code
_entity_poly.pdbx_strand_id
1 'polypeptide(L)'
;MNTKPISPKVHGIADYILVGGLLTLPSILGLKNKVRNFYAFEALTLFTYIGATDHPTAIKPIIPFSTHGKIDPFNIAQFALQSFWKPIRRSKKALLFNIGFTIIAASVVALTDWQGSTKSPHK
;
A
#
# COMPACT_ATOMS: atom_id res chain seq x y z
N MET A 1 19.40 -11.35 15.19
CA MET A 1 19.52 -10.84 13.81
C MET A 1 18.12 -10.67 13.26
N ASN A 2 17.77 -9.52 12.71
CA ASN A 2 16.47 -9.34 12.08
C ASN A 2 16.49 -10.06 10.73
N THR A 3 15.69 -11.11 10.58
CA THR A 3 15.72 -12.03 9.43
C THR A 3 14.82 -11.56 8.28
N LYS A 4 14.15 -10.43 8.45
CA LYS A 4 13.16 -9.93 7.51
C LYS A 4 13.85 -9.31 6.27
N PRO A 5 13.52 -9.76 5.05
CA PRO A 5 14.28 -9.41 3.85
C PRO A 5 13.94 -8.03 3.27
N ILE A 6 12.81 -7.42 3.65
CA ILE A 6 12.40 -6.11 3.11
C ILE A 6 12.82 -5.02 4.08
N SER A 7 13.81 -4.21 3.70
CA SER A 7 14.21 -3.03 4.48
C SER A 7 13.19 -1.89 4.36
N PRO A 8 13.21 -0.89 5.27
CA PRO A 8 12.33 0.28 5.16
C PRO A 8 12.41 1.01 3.82
N LYS A 9 13.60 1.04 3.20
CA LYS A 9 13.78 1.62 1.85
C LYS A 9 12.99 0.83 0.79
N VAL A 10 13.10 -0.50 0.82
CA VAL A 10 12.42 -1.36 -0.15
C VAL A 10 10.91 -1.31 0.06
N HIS A 11 10.44 -1.29 1.32
CA HIS A 11 9.04 -1.11 1.66
C HIS A 11 8.48 0.19 1.07
N GLY A 12 9.10 1.35 1.35
CA GLY A 12 8.63 2.64 0.82
C GLY A 12 8.66 2.73 -0.71
N ILE A 13 9.55 2.01 -1.39
CA ILE A 13 9.52 1.90 -2.86
C ILE A 13 8.34 1.05 -3.32
N ALA A 14 8.11 -0.11 -2.67
CA ALA A 14 6.98 -0.98 -2.98
C ALA A 14 5.64 -0.24 -2.80
N ASP A 15 5.52 0.56 -1.76
CA ASP A 15 4.37 1.42 -1.50
C ASP A 15 4.08 2.39 -2.65
N TYR A 16 5.10 3.11 -3.14
CA TYR A 16 4.92 4.00 -4.29
C TYR A 16 4.53 3.24 -5.57
N ILE A 17 5.06 2.03 -5.77
CA ILE A 17 4.67 1.17 -6.88
C ILE A 17 3.20 0.74 -6.73
N LEU A 18 2.77 0.35 -5.54
CA LEU A 18 1.40 -0.05 -5.25
C LEU A 18 0.43 1.13 -5.45
N VAL A 19 0.77 2.32 -4.96
CA VAL A 19 0.02 3.57 -5.21
C VAL A 19 -0.10 3.85 -6.71
N GLY A 20 1.02 3.78 -7.44
CA GLY A 20 1.01 3.95 -8.90
C GLY A 20 0.14 2.90 -9.60
N GLY A 21 0.16 1.66 -9.10
CA GLY A 21 -0.68 0.56 -9.55
C GLY A 21 -2.17 0.84 -9.35
N LEU A 22 -2.58 1.29 -8.16
CA LEU A 22 -3.97 1.69 -7.87
C LEU A 22 -4.46 2.80 -8.80
N LEU A 23 -3.59 3.76 -9.15
CA LEU A 23 -3.96 4.87 -10.01
C LEU A 23 -4.08 4.46 -11.49
N THR A 24 -3.21 3.56 -11.96
CA THR A 24 -3.05 3.29 -13.40
C THR A 24 -3.69 1.97 -13.85
N LEU A 25 -3.49 0.88 -13.11
CA LEU A 25 -3.91 -0.47 -13.52
C LEU A 25 -5.43 -0.61 -13.68
N PRO A 26 -6.30 -0.03 -12.82
CA PRO A 26 -7.74 -0.06 -13.05
C PRO A 26 -8.17 0.50 -14.41
N SER A 27 -7.47 1.52 -14.92
CA SER A 27 -7.73 2.09 -16.24
C SER A 27 -7.23 1.16 -17.35
N ILE A 28 -6.02 0.62 -17.22
CA ILE A 28 -5.42 -0.33 -18.18
C ILE A 28 -6.27 -1.60 -18.30
N LEU A 29 -6.81 -2.10 -17.18
CA LEU A 29 -7.66 -3.30 -17.15
C LEU A 29 -9.08 -3.06 -17.67
N GLY A 30 -9.46 -1.80 -17.95
CA GLY A 30 -10.78 -1.42 -18.41
C GLY A 30 -11.85 -1.58 -17.32
N LEU A 31 -11.52 -1.29 -16.05
CA LEU A 31 -12.51 -1.36 -14.97
C LEU A 31 -13.55 -0.23 -15.09
N LYS A 32 -14.74 -0.45 -14.52
CA LYS A 32 -15.82 0.55 -14.53
C LYS A 32 -15.38 1.83 -13.81
N ASN A 33 -15.83 3.00 -14.28
CA ASN A 33 -15.47 4.31 -13.71
C ASN A 33 -15.66 4.39 -12.18
N LYS A 34 -16.73 3.79 -11.64
CA LYS A 34 -16.96 3.73 -10.19
C LYS A 34 -15.82 3.05 -9.42
N VAL A 35 -15.26 1.96 -9.97
CA VAL A 35 -14.15 1.21 -9.37
C VAL A 35 -12.83 1.95 -9.59
N ARG A 36 -12.62 2.51 -10.79
CA ARG A 36 -11.44 3.34 -11.10
C ARG A 36 -11.33 4.54 -10.17
N ASN A 37 -12.42 5.29 -9.99
CA ASN A 37 -12.45 6.47 -9.13
C ASN A 37 -12.23 6.10 -7.66
N PHE A 38 -12.76 4.96 -7.22
CA PHE A 38 -12.52 4.43 -5.88
C PHE A 38 -11.02 4.17 -5.64
N TYR A 39 -10.36 3.43 -6.53
CA TYR A 39 -8.92 3.17 -6.41
C TYR A 39 -8.06 4.42 -6.60
N ALA A 40 -8.47 5.37 -7.44
CA ALA A 40 -7.77 6.64 -7.58
C ALA A 40 -7.83 7.49 -6.30
N PHE A 41 -8.99 7.50 -5.62
CA PHE A 41 -9.12 8.14 -4.32
C PHE A 41 -8.23 7.46 -3.27
N GLU A 42 -8.26 6.13 -3.21
CA GLU A 42 -7.41 5.35 -2.32
C GLU A 42 -5.92 5.58 -2.58
N ALA A 43 -5.51 5.62 -3.85
CA ALA A 43 -4.13 5.94 -4.24
C ALA A 43 -3.69 7.31 -3.72
N LEU A 44 -4.56 8.33 -3.77
CA LEU A 44 -4.27 9.67 -3.25
C LEU A 44 -4.12 9.67 -1.72
N THR A 45 -5.02 8.97 -1.01
CA THR A 45 -4.95 8.83 0.44
C THR A 45 -3.65 8.14 0.86
N LEU A 46 -3.32 7.01 0.23
CA LEU A 46 -2.10 6.25 0.51
C LEU A 46 -0.86 7.06 0.13
N PHE A 47 -0.82 7.72 -1.03
CA PHE A 47 0.32 8.56 -1.43
C PHE A 47 0.66 9.61 -0.39
N THR A 48 -0.38 10.29 0.14
CA THR A 48 -0.21 11.31 1.18
C THR A 48 0.38 10.72 2.44
N TYR A 49 -0.16 9.58 2.88
CA TYR A 49 0.27 8.86 4.07
C TYR A 49 1.70 8.30 3.95
N ILE A 50 2.01 7.63 2.83
CA ILE A 50 3.33 7.08 2.51
C ILE A 50 4.35 8.22 2.41
N GLY A 51 4.05 9.25 1.62
CA GLY A 51 4.95 10.41 1.48
C GLY A 51 5.24 11.15 2.78
N ALA A 52 4.34 11.05 3.76
CA ALA A 52 4.48 11.58 5.10
C ALA A 52 5.25 10.65 6.08
N THR A 53 5.49 9.39 5.70
CA THR A 53 6.11 8.38 6.57
C THR A 53 7.63 8.44 6.52
N ASP A 54 8.30 8.28 7.65
CA ASP A 54 9.76 8.29 7.79
C ASP A 54 10.43 7.00 7.26
N HIS A 55 10.40 6.80 5.95
CA HIS A 55 11.25 5.82 5.25
C HIS A 55 12.31 6.55 4.40
N PRO A 56 13.39 5.87 3.96
CA PRO A 56 14.49 6.51 3.20
C PRO A 56 14.08 7.27 1.92
N THR A 57 12.93 6.92 1.33
CA THR A 57 12.36 7.57 0.13
C THR A 57 11.25 8.59 0.42
N ALA A 58 11.04 8.97 1.69
CA ALA A 58 9.98 9.87 2.11
C ALA A 58 10.08 11.26 1.45
N ILE A 59 8.93 11.81 1.06
CA ILE A 59 8.82 13.21 0.61
C ILE A 59 9.01 14.14 1.81
N LYS A 60 8.26 13.91 2.89
CA LYS A 60 8.32 14.71 4.12
C LYS A 60 8.12 13.80 5.35
N PRO A 61 9.19 13.39 6.06
CA PRO A 61 9.10 12.39 7.13
C PRO A 61 8.52 13.00 8.43
N ILE A 62 7.21 12.89 8.62
CA ILE A 62 6.50 13.38 9.81
C ILE A 62 5.76 12.28 10.58
N ILE A 63 5.51 11.13 9.96
CA ILE A 63 4.91 9.94 10.59
C ILE A 63 6.05 8.93 10.84
N PRO A 64 6.29 8.48 12.08
CA PRO A 64 7.32 7.47 12.34
C PRO A 64 7.06 6.16 11.57
N PHE A 65 8.11 5.52 11.06
CA PHE A 65 7.98 4.24 10.34
C PHE A 65 7.33 3.13 11.19
N SER A 66 7.59 3.13 12.51
CA SER A 66 6.93 2.22 13.45
C SER A 66 5.42 2.48 13.57
N THR A 67 4.98 3.73 13.41
CA THR A 67 3.55 4.08 13.33
C THR A 67 2.97 3.58 12.02
N HIS A 68 3.72 3.67 10.91
CA HIS A 68 3.29 3.14 9.63
C HIS A 68 3.01 1.63 9.70
N GLY A 69 3.96 0.87 10.24
CA GLY A 69 3.80 -0.58 10.43
C GLY A 69 2.65 -1.01 11.34
N LYS A 70 2.15 -0.12 12.21
CA LYS A 70 0.94 -0.36 13.01
C LYS A 70 -0.36 -0.12 12.23
N ILE A 71 -0.32 0.76 11.22
CA ILE A 71 -1.48 1.10 10.40
C ILE A 71 -1.66 0.09 9.26
N ASP A 72 -0.57 -0.43 8.71
CA ASP A 72 -0.60 -1.33 7.56
C ASP A 72 -1.49 -2.58 7.68
N PRO A 73 -1.54 -3.28 8.83
CA PRO A 73 -2.50 -4.36 9.00
C PRO A 73 -3.96 -3.92 8.78
N PHE A 74 -4.30 -2.68 9.15
CA PHE A 74 -5.63 -2.12 8.91
C PHE A 74 -5.85 -1.81 7.43
N ASN A 75 -4.84 -1.28 6.73
CA ASN A 75 -4.91 -1.07 5.28
C ASN A 75 -5.11 -2.40 4.53
N ILE A 76 -4.37 -3.44 4.90
CA ILE A 76 -4.53 -4.79 4.31
C ILE A 76 -5.93 -5.35 4.59
N ALA A 77 -6.41 -5.23 5.82
CA ALA A 77 -7.77 -5.68 6.18
C ALA A 77 -8.83 -4.90 5.39
N GLN A 78 -8.66 -3.59 5.22
CA GLN A 78 -9.51 -2.76 4.36
C GLN A 78 -9.51 -3.28 2.92
N PHE A 79 -8.34 -3.49 2.30
CA PHE A 79 -8.25 -4.00 0.93
C PHE A 79 -8.92 -5.38 0.80
N ALA A 80 -8.72 -6.27 1.78
CA ALA A 80 -9.40 -7.57 1.80
C ALA A 80 -10.93 -7.41 1.82
N LEU A 81 -11.44 -6.53 2.68
CA LEU A 81 -12.88 -6.26 2.82
C LEU A 81 -13.51 -5.65 1.56
N GLN A 82 -12.75 -4.88 0.78
CA GLN A 82 -13.22 -4.33 -0.50
C GLN A 82 -13.64 -5.42 -1.50
N SER A 83 -13.10 -6.64 -1.38
CA SER A 83 -13.49 -7.79 -2.20
C SER A 83 -14.97 -8.14 -2.07
N PHE A 84 -15.62 -7.76 -0.97
CA PHE A 84 -17.05 -7.98 -0.74
C PHE A 84 -17.94 -6.87 -1.31
N TRP A 85 -17.36 -5.72 -1.67
CA TRP A 85 -18.09 -4.61 -2.26
C TRP A 85 -18.66 -5.00 -3.63
N LYS A 86 -19.98 -4.82 -3.82
CA LYS A 86 -20.70 -5.31 -5.03
C LYS A 86 -20.03 -4.94 -6.37
N PRO A 87 -19.53 -3.70 -6.60
CA PRO A 87 -18.83 -3.34 -7.84
C PRO A 87 -17.54 -4.12 -8.10
N ILE A 88 -16.78 -4.46 -7.05
CA ILE A 88 -15.57 -5.30 -7.14
C ILE A 88 -15.98 -6.77 -7.29
N ARG A 89 -16.82 -7.29 -6.39
CA ARG A 89 -17.23 -8.70 -6.35
C ARG A 89 -17.90 -9.20 -7.63
N ARG A 90 -18.65 -8.35 -8.32
CA ARG A 90 -19.36 -8.71 -9.58
C ARG A 90 -18.49 -8.61 -10.84
N SER A 91 -17.25 -8.14 -10.73
CA SER A 91 -16.32 -8.02 -11.84
C SER A 91 -15.11 -8.92 -11.60
N LYS A 92 -14.97 -10.00 -12.38
CA LYS A 92 -13.83 -10.93 -12.24
C LYS A 92 -12.49 -10.20 -12.31
N LYS A 93 -12.34 -9.23 -13.23
CA LYS A 93 -11.13 -8.40 -13.36
C LYS A 93 -10.87 -7.56 -12.11
N ALA A 94 -11.89 -6.88 -11.59
CA ALA A 94 -11.74 -6.04 -10.39
C ALA A 94 -11.44 -6.88 -9.15
N LEU A 95 -12.14 -8.02 -9.00
CA LEU A 95 -11.92 -8.94 -7.89
C LEU A 95 -10.51 -9.52 -7.90
N LEU A 96 -10.03 -9.99 -9.06
CA LEU A 96 -8.67 -10.52 -9.18
C LEU A 96 -7.61 -9.44 -8.92
N PHE A 97 -7.82 -8.23 -9.45
CA PHE A 97 -6.97 -7.09 -9.16
C PHE A 97 -6.91 -6.82 -7.65
N ASN A 98 -8.07 -6.71 -6.99
CA ASN A 98 -8.16 -6.43 -5.55
C ASN A 98 -7.48 -7.49 -4.69
N ILE A 99 -7.72 -8.77 -4.99
CA ILE A 99 -7.12 -9.89 -4.27
C ILE A 99 -5.61 -9.91 -4.49
N GLY A 100 -5.14 -9.77 -5.73
CA GLY A 100 -3.72 -9.73 -6.05
C GLY A 100 -3.01 -8.57 -5.37
N PHE A 101 -3.61 -7.38 -5.40
CA PHE A 101 -3.11 -6.20 -4.70
C PHE A 101 -3.00 -6.42 -3.19
N THR A 102 -4.06 -6.95 -2.56
CA THR A 102 -4.10 -7.30 -1.14
C THR A 102 -2.98 -8.27 -0.77
N ILE A 103 -2.77 -9.34 -1.57
CA ILE A 103 -1.74 -10.34 -1.31
C ILE A 103 -0.33 -9.74 -1.41
N ILE A 104 -0.07 -8.92 -2.42
CA ILE A 104 1.24 -8.27 -2.58
C ILE A 104 1.50 -7.32 -1.42
N ALA A 105 0.54 -6.45 -1.07
CA ALA A 105 0.66 -5.55 0.07
C ALA A 105 0.90 -6.31 1.39
N ALA A 106 0.11 -7.37 1.64
CA ALA A 106 0.28 -8.22 2.82
C ALA A 106 1.66 -8.89 2.88
N SER A 107 2.18 -9.33 1.73
CA SER A 107 3.50 -9.96 1.63
C SER A 107 4.61 -8.95 1.95
N VAL A 108 4.51 -7.72 1.41
CA VAL A 108 5.47 -6.65 1.71
C VAL A 108 5.48 -6.37 3.21
N VAL A 109 4.32 -6.15 3.82
CA VAL A 109 4.17 -5.85 5.25
C VAL A 109 4.70 -6.98 6.14
N ALA A 110 4.37 -8.23 5.82
CA ALA A 110 4.82 -9.39 6.59
C ALA A 110 6.35 -9.52 6.59
N LEU A 111 6.97 -9.30 5.42
CA LEU A 111 8.41 -9.44 5.19
C LEU A 111 9.23 -8.20 5.54
N THR A 112 8.60 -7.10 5.97
CA THR A 112 9.26 -5.84 6.29
C THR A 112 9.92 -5.84 7.66
N ASP A 113 11.21 -5.50 7.67
CA ASP A 113 11.97 -5.09 8.85
C ASP A 113 11.49 -3.70 9.33
N TRP A 114 10.64 -3.72 10.36
CA TRP A 114 10.09 -2.54 11.01
C TRP A 114 11.04 -1.81 11.97
N GLN A 115 12.24 -2.35 12.19
CA GLN A 115 13.29 -1.79 13.06
C GLN A 115 14.51 -1.32 12.27
N GLY A 116 14.46 -1.39 10.93
CA GLY A 116 15.56 -0.99 10.06
C GLY A 116 15.76 0.52 9.99
N SER A 117 16.83 0.94 9.31
CA SER A 117 17.21 2.35 9.19
C SER A 117 16.18 3.18 8.41
N THR A 118 15.76 4.29 9.03
CA THR A 118 14.84 5.30 8.46
C THR A 118 15.60 6.54 7.99
N LYS A 119 14.89 7.53 7.41
CA LYS A 119 15.51 8.75 6.88
C LYS A 119 15.96 9.69 8.00
N SER A 120 15.19 9.77 9.07
CA SER A 120 15.50 10.58 10.24
C SER A 120 16.17 9.70 11.30
N PRO A 121 17.36 10.05 11.82
CA PRO A 121 17.89 9.34 12.99
C PRO A 121 16.89 9.54 14.15
N HIS A 122 16.48 8.44 14.79
CA HIS A 122 15.64 8.50 15.99
C HIS A 122 16.23 9.53 16.97
N LYS A 123 15.46 10.59 17.28
CA LYS A 123 15.72 11.44 18.44
C LYS A 123 15.19 10.76 19.69
#